data_AF-A0A7V9ZWR0-F1
#
_entry.id   AF-A0A7V9ZWR0-F1
#
_cell.length_a   1.000
_cell.length_b   1.000
_cell.length_c   1.000
_cell.angle_alpha   90.00
_cell.angle_beta   90.00
_cell.angle_gamma   90.00
#
_symmetry.space_group_name_H-M   'P 1'
#
loop_
_entity.id
_entity.type
_entity.pdbx_description
1 polymer ?
#
loop_
_entity_poly.entity_id
_entity_poly.type
_entity_poly.pdbx_seq_one_letter_code
_entity_poly.pdbx_strand_id
1 'polypeptide(L)'
;MLRWCRSIERLTGRNVEVLDIGGGWFPDDWHEGREGDFAKAVQHARATLPHVRQIISEPGKAMAQPSMALAMRVLEIQEISDESTEAVVDGSIAELPMYFFYPHRILRRDNETGELQPLKRGKTRLMGRLCMEHDEVASNVELPEGTQPGDVLIFCDAGGYDRSMSYIFGKG
;
A
#
# COMPACT_ATOMS: atom_id res chain seq x y z
N MET A 1 13.40 -18.58 12.62
CA MET A 1 13.32 -19.59 11.55
C MET A 1 14.51 -20.57 11.56
N LEU A 2 15.75 -20.14 11.27
CA LEU A 2 16.91 -21.07 11.12
C LEU A 2 17.15 -22.03 12.30
N ARG A 3 16.91 -21.57 13.55
CA ARG A 3 16.97 -22.43 14.74
C ARG A 3 16.01 -23.63 14.63
N TRP A 4 14.79 -23.41 14.13
CA TRP A 4 13.79 -24.45 13.95
C TRP A 4 14.19 -25.42 12.85
N CYS A 5 14.76 -24.93 11.75
CA CYS A 5 15.33 -25.77 10.69
C CYS A 5 16.38 -26.74 11.25
N ARG A 6 17.34 -26.26 12.05
CA ARG A 6 18.34 -27.14 12.70
C ARG A 6 17.71 -28.16 13.64
N SER A 7 16.67 -27.76 14.38
CA SER A 7 15.93 -28.70 15.23
C SER A 7 15.28 -29.80 14.39
N ILE A 8 14.69 -29.46 13.25
CA ILE A 8 14.09 -30.42 12.32
C ILE A 8 15.17 -31.36 11.77
N GLU A 9 16.31 -30.85 11.30
CA GLU A 9 17.40 -31.70 10.80
C GLU A 9 17.87 -32.69 11.86
N ARG A 10 18.09 -32.22 13.11
CA ARG A 10 18.52 -33.07 14.22
C ARG A 10 17.49 -34.13 14.60
N LEU A 11 16.22 -33.78 14.61
CA LEU A 11 15.14 -34.69 15.03
C LEU A 11 14.78 -35.71 13.94
N THR A 12 14.96 -35.36 12.67
CA THR A 12 14.54 -36.19 11.53
C THR A 12 15.69 -36.91 10.84
N GLY A 13 16.94 -36.47 11.03
CA GLY A 13 18.10 -36.93 10.26
C GLY A 13 18.04 -36.53 8.78
N ARG A 14 17.16 -35.58 8.41
CA ARG A 14 16.99 -35.09 7.03
C ARG A 14 17.48 -33.66 6.93
N ASN A 15 18.27 -33.38 5.90
CA ASN A 15 18.78 -32.03 5.64
C ASN A 15 17.70 -31.12 5.04
N VAL A 16 17.73 -29.84 5.41
CA VAL A 16 16.94 -28.81 4.74
C VAL A 16 17.68 -28.38 3.48
N GLU A 17 17.11 -28.70 2.31
CA GLU A 17 17.69 -28.34 1.01
C GLU A 17 17.11 -27.06 0.40
N VAL A 18 15.87 -26.74 0.78
CA VAL A 18 15.15 -25.55 0.30
C VAL A 18 14.68 -24.77 1.52
N LEU A 19 15.04 -23.49 1.56
CA LEU A 19 14.60 -22.56 2.59
C LEU A 19 13.71 -21.51 1.96
N ASP A 20 12.40 -21.66 2.14
CA ASP A 20 11.44 -20.62 1.81
C ASP A 20 11.31 -19.66 3.00
N ILE A 21 11.57 -18.38 2.75
CA ILE A 21 11.46 -17.32 3.76
C ILE A 21 10.17 -16.52 3.63
N GLY A 22 9.33 -16.88 2.65
CA GLY A 22 8.03 -16.28 2.40
C GLY A 22 8.09 -14.82 1.95
N GLY A 23 6.95 -14.16 2.09
CA GLY A 23 6.75 -12.74 1.81
C GLY A 23 6.81 -11.87 3.08
N GLY A 24 5.91 -10.88 3.14
CA GLY A 24 5.83 -9.93 4.27
C GLY A 24 6.74 -8.71 4.12
N TRP A 25 7.45 -8.60 3.01
CA TRP A 25 8.29 -7.46 2.67
C TRP A 25 7.45 -6.19 2.44
N PHE A 26 8.02 -5.06 2.83
CA PHE A 26 7.57 -3.73 2.44
C PHE A 26 8.35 -3.24 1.22
N PRO A 27 7.80 -2.32 0.40
CA PRO A 27 8.54 -1.72 -0.70
C PRO A 27 9.93 -1.21 -0.27
N ASP A 28 10.00 -0.50 0.87
CA ASP A 28 11.24 0.07 1.42
C ASP A 28 12.31 -0.97 1.83
N ASP A 29 11.95 -2.24 1.95
CA ASP A 29 12.95 -3.30 2.22
C ASP A 29 13.80 -3.61 0.98
N TRP A 30 13.37 -3.17 -0.20
CA TRP A 30 14.02 -3.39 -1.49
C TRP A 30 14.59 -2.10 -2.12
N HIS A 31 14.31 -0.95 -1.52
CA HIS A 31 14.77 0.35 -1.99
C HIS A 31 16.06 0.82 -1.26
N GLU A 32 16.59 1.96 -1.69
CA GLU A 32 17.92 2.51 -1.43
C GLU A 32 18.50 2.24 -0.02
N GLY A 33 19.77 1.81 0.02
CA GLY A 33 20.58 1.70 1.23
C GLY A 33 20.51 0.35 1.96
N ARG A 34 19.74 -0.62 1.45
CA ARG A 34 19.63 -1.99 2.00
C ARG A 34 20.09 -3.09 1.04
N GLU A 35 20.79 -2.74 -0.03
CA GLU A 35 21.16 -3.66 -1.12
C GLU A 35 21.97 -4.87 -0.61
N GLY A 36 22.71 -4.71 0.50
CA GLY A 36 23.52 -5.76 1.10
C GLY A 36 22.80 -6.64 2.12
N ASP A 37 21.64 -6.25 2.63
CA ASP A 37 21.04 -6.93 3.79
C ASP A 37 20.45 -8.30 3.42
N PHE A 38 19.83 -8.39 2.25
CA PHE A 38 19.38 -9.68 1.71
C PHE A 38 20.55 -10.62 1.47
N ALA A 39 21.66 -10.10 0.92
CA ALA A 39 22.88 -10.89 0.71
C ALA A 39 23.47 -11.41 2.03
N LYS A 40 23.54 -10.57 3.07
CA LYS A 40 23.97 -10.98 4.42
C LYS A 40 23.04 -12.05 5.01
N ALA A 41 21.73 -11.89 4.85
CA ALA A 41 20.75 -12.87 5.33
C ALA A 41 20.92 -14.22 4.63
N VAL A 42 21.12 -14.22 3.31
CA VAL A 42 21.43 -15.42 2.51
C VAL A 42 22.73 -16.08 2.97
N GLN A 43 23.79 -15.31 3.17
CA GLN A 43 25.06 -15.83 3.68
C GLN A 43 24.90 -16.47 5.06
N HIS A 44 24.18 -15.81 5.97
CA HIS A 44 23.90 -16.33 7.31
C HIS A 44 23.07 -17.62 7.27
N ALA A 45 22.07 -17.69 6.39
CA ALA A 45 21.26 -18.89 6.18
C ALA A 45 22.11 -20.06 5.69
N ARG A 46 22.96 -19.84 4.66
CA ARG A 46 23.87 -20.87 4.12
C ARG A 46 24.92 -21.33 5.13
N ALA A 47 25.44 -20.42 5.95
CA ALA A 47 26.37 -20.78 7.03
C ALA A 47 25.69 -21.60 8.12
N THR A 48 24.39 -21.36 8.38
CA THR A 48 23.63 -22.06 9.41
C THR A 48 23.08 -23.41 8.96
N LEU A 49 22.74 -23.52 7.67
CA LEU A 49 22.15 -24.69 7.02
C LEU A 49 22.96 -25.01 5.75
N PRO A 50 24.09 -25.74 5.87
CA PRO A 50 25.06 -25.90 4.78
C PRO A 50 24.54 -26.70 3.58
N HIS A 51 23.46 -27.46 3.76
CA HIS A 51 22.83 -28.27 2.70
C HIS A 51 21.75 -27.51 1.92
N VAL A 52 21.43 -26.26 2.29
CA VAL A 52 20.47 -25.45 1.55
C VAL A 52 21.04 -25.09 0.19
N ARG A 53 20.42 -25.61 -0.88
CA ARG A 53 20.77 -25.30 -2.28
C ARG A 53 19.94 -24.14 -2.82
N GLN A 54 18.70 -24.00 -2.37
CA GLN A 54 17.76 -22.99 -2.85
C GLN A 54 17.18 -22.17 -1.68
N ILE A 55 17.14 -20.85 -1.86
CA ILE A 55 16.44 -19.94 -0.97
C ILE A 55 15.37 -19.22 -1.79
N ILE A 56 14.13 -19.24 -1.32
CA ILE A 56 12.97 -18.64 -2.00
C ILE A 56 12.48 -17.49 -1.14
N SER A 57 12.11 -16.37 -1.79
CA SER A 57 11.43 -15.23 -1.18
C SER A 57 10.20 -14.92 -2.04
N GLU A 58 9.10 -14.54 -1.41
CA GLU A 58 7.79 -14.36 -2.05
C GLU A 58 7.27 -12.90 -1.91
N PRO A 59 7.98 -11.87 -2.43
CA PRO A 59 7.60 -10.47 -2.22
C PRO A 59 6.43 -10.05 -3.13
N GLY A 60 5.20 -10.41 -2.77
CA GLY A 60 4.00 -9.96 -3.50
C GLY A 60 3.73 -8.46 -3.34
N LYS A 61 3.31 -8.05 -2.14
CA LYS A 61 2.96 -6.65 -1.84
C LYS A 61 4.10 -5.68 -2.15
N ALA A 62 5.32 -5.97 -1.71
CA ALA A 62 6.47 -5.10 -1.91
C ALA A 62 6.72 -4.74 -3.38
N MET A 63 6.54 -5.70 -4.30
CA MET A 63 6.71 -5.45 -5.73
C MET A 63 5.49 -4.79 -6.37
N ALA A 64 4.28 -5.25 -6.01
CA ALA A 64 3.06 -4.81 -6.67
C ALA A 64 2.61 -3.42 -6.20
N GLN A 65 2.71 -3.12 -4.90
CA GLN A 65 2.19 -1.91 -4.28
C GLN A 65 2.59 -0.61 -5.02
N PRO A 66 3.88 -0.31 -5.28
CA PRO A 66 4.28 0.94 -5.93
C PRO A 66 3.96 1.00 -7.44
N SER A 67 3.51 -0.09 -8.06
CA SER A 67 3.34 -0.18 -9.52
C SER A 67 1.99 0.34 -10.04
N MET A 68 1.03 0.63 -9.15
CA MET A 68 -0.31 1.09 -9.54
C MET A 68 -0.77 2.27 -8.68
N ALA A 69 -1.65 3.06 -9.26
CA ALA A 69 -2.36 4.14 -8.60
C ALA A 69 -3.84 4.11 -9.01
N LEU A 70 -4.69 4.65 -8.15
CA LEU A 70 -6.12 4.81 -8.39
C LEU A 70 -6.44 6.31 -8.48
N ALA A 71 -7.00 6.72 -9.62
CA ALA A 71 -7.45 8.09 -9.83
C ALA A 71 -8.95 8.19 -9.51
N MET A 72 -9.31 9.16 -8.67
CA MET A 72 -10.68 9.49 -8.30
C MET A 72 -10.93 10.97 -8.51
N ARG A 73 -12.10 11.33 -9.01
CA ARG A 73 -12.51 12.73 -9.21
C ARG A 73 -13.18 13.26 -7.96
N VAL A 74 -12.85 14.48 -7.57
CA VAL A 74 -13.58 15.23 -6.53
C VAL A 74 -14.96 15.60 -7.07
N LEU A 75 -16.01 15.24 -6.35
CA LEU A 75 -17.40 15.54 -6.69
C LEU A 75 -17.92 16.76 -5.93
N GLU A 76 -17.55 16.87 -4.66
CA GLU A 76 -18.03 17.93 -3.77
C GLU A 76 -16.99 18.21 -2.69
N ILE A 77 -16.96 19.45 -2.19
CA ILE A 77 -16.16 19.86 -1.03
C ILE A 77 -17.09 20.67 -0.14
N GLN A 78 -17.20 20.29 1.13
CA GLN A 78 -18.05 20.92 2.11
C GLN A 78 -17.25 21.24 3.37
N GLU A 79 -17.28 22.51 3.79
CA GLU A 79 -16.81 22.90 5.11
C GLU A 79 -17.89 22.56 6.14
N ILE A 80 -17.57 21.69 7.09
CA ILE A 80 -18.47 21.29 8.16
C ILE A 80 -18.30 22.22 9.37
N SER A 81 -17.06 22.65 9.62
CA SER A 81 -16.70 23.63 10.64
C SER A 81 -15.33 24.25 10.34
N ASP A 82 -14.91 25.22 11.16
CA ASP A 82 -13.56 25.81 11.09
C ASP A 82 -12.45 24.76 11.22
N GLU A 83 -12.74 23.60 11.81
CA GLU A 83 -11.78 22.51 12.08
C GLU A 83 -12.10 21.23 11.30
N SER A 84 -13.09 21.22 10.40
CA SER A 84 -13.47 20.02 9.65
C SER A 84 -13.96 20.33 8.24
N THR A 85 -13.38 19.64 7.26
CA THR A 85 -13.80 19.67 5.86
C THR A 85 -14.08 18.24 5.41
N GLU A 86 -15.14 18.05 4.63
CA GLU A 86 -15.41 16.77 3.96
C GLU A 86 -15.40 16.99 2.46
N ALA A 87 -14.77 16.08 1.73
CA ALA A 87 -14.79 16.09 0.27
C ALA A 87 -15.19 14.71 -0.24
N VAL A 88 -16.12 14.68 -1.19
CA VAL A 88 -16.64 13.45 -1.77
C VAL A 88 -15.89 13.17 -3.07
N VAL A 89 -15.48 11.92 -3.28
CA VAL A 89 -14.88 11.46 -4.54
C VAL A 89 -15.76 10.44 -5.26
N ASP A 90 -15.53 10.28 -6.56
CA ASP A 90 -16.29 9.35 -7.41
C ASP A 90 -15.90 7.87 -7.24
N GLY A 91 -14.85 7.58 -6.48
CA GLY A 91 -14.49 6.24 -6.02
C GLY A 91 -15.05 5.91 -4.64
N SER A 92 -14.74 4.71 -4.15
CA SER A 92 -15.09 4.30 -2.79
C SER A 92 -14.14 3.25 -2.24
N ILE A 93 -14.39 2.80 -1.02
CA ILE A 93 -13.72 1.64 -0.41
C ILE A 93 -13.90 0.34 -1.23
N ALA A 94 -14.84 0.31 -2.18
CA ALA A 94 -14.99 -0.81 -3.09
C ALA A 94 -13.85 -0.90 -4.12
N GLU A 95 -13.25 0.23 -4.50
CA GLU A 95 -12.07 0.29 -5.36
C GLU A 95 -10.75 0.40 -4.58
N LEU A 96 -10.77 0.99 -3.38
CA LEU A 96 -9.59 1.16 -2.51
C LEU A 96 -9.79 0.47 -1.14
N PRO A 97 -9.99 -0.86 -1.10
CA PRO A 97 -10.30 -1.57 0.14
C PRO A 97 -9.17 -1.55 1.17
N MET A 98 -7.93 -1.27 0.75
CA MET A 98 -6.77 -1.28 1.65
C MET A 98 -6.53 0.03 2.39
N TYR A 99 -7.33 1.08 2.12
CA TYR A 99 -7.18 2.41 2.75
C TYR A 99 -7.08 2.35 4.27
N PHE A 100 -7.80 1.41 4.90
CA PHE A 100 -7.84 1.24 6.35
C PHE A 100 -6.58 0.59 6.93
N PHE A 101 -5.88 -0.22 6.13
CA PHE A 101 -4.70 -0.97 6.59
C PHE A 101 -3.40 -0.18 6.47
N TYR A 102 -3.30 0.72 5.48
CA TYR A 102 -2.14 1.57 5.31
C TYR A 102 -2.48 2.85 4.53
N PRO A 103 -1.79 3.97 4.81
CA PRO A 103 -2.03 5.22 4.09
C PRO A 103 -1.49 5.13 2.66
N HIS A 104 -2.20 5.76 1.74
CA HIS A 104 -1.73 5.99 0.38
C HIS A 104 -1.10 7.38 0.28
N ARG A 105 -0.03 7.54 -0.51
CA ARG A 105 0.39 8.88 -0.95
C ARG A 105 -0.66 9.41 -1.92
N ILE A 106 -1.18 10.61 -1.69
CA ILE A 106 -2.23 11.18 -2.52
C ILE A 106 -1.69 12.42 -3.22
N LEU A 107 -1.86 12.47 -4.53
CA LEU A 107 -1.50 13.62 -5.36
C LEU A 107 -2.77 14.21 -5.97
N ARG A 108 -2.97 15.51 -5.86
CA ARG A 108 -3.97 16.23 -6.66
C ARG A 108 -3.34 16.58 -8.00
N ARG A 109 -4.01 16.24 -9.10
CA ARG A 109 -3.67 16.68 -10.44
C ARG A 109 -4.49 17.93 -10.75
N ASP A 110 -3.81 19.05 -10.94
CA ASP A 110 -4.43 20.28 -11.40
C ASP A 110 -5.00 20.09 -12.81
N ASN A 111 -6.28 20.46 -13.00
CA ASN A 111 -6.95 20.25 -14.28
C ASN A 111 -6.46 21.19 -15.39
N GLU A 112 -5.96 22.38 -15.04
CA GLU A 112 -5.53 23.39 -16.00
C GLU A 112 -4.06 23.21 -16.38
N THR A 113 -3.19 23.07 -15.38
CA THR A 113 -1.73 23.00 -15.55
C THR A 113 -1.21 21.57 -15.69
N GLY A 114 -1.95 20.58 -15.18
CA GLY A 114 -1.50 19.19 -15.09
C GLY A 114 -0.45 18.93 -14.01
N GLU A 115 -0.14 19.93 -13.17
CA GLU A 115 0.80 19.78 -12.06
C GLU A 115 0.29 18.73 -11.05
N LEU A 116 1.22 17.93 -10.52
CA LEU A 116 0.95 16.98 -9.44
C LEU A 116 1.37 17.58 -8.10
N GLN A 117 0.40 17.81 -7.24
CA GLN A 117 0.60 18.45 -5.93
C GLN A 117 0.31 17.43 -4.83
N PRO A 118 1.28 17.10 -3.96
CA PRO A 118 1.06 16.15 -2.88
C PRO A 118 0.12 16.73 -1.81
N LEU A 119 -0.85 15.93 -1.38
CA LEU A 119 -1.65 16.24 -0.20
C LEU A 119 -0.78 16.14 1.05
N LYS A 120 -0.98 17.06 1.98
CA LYS A 120 -0.32 17.07 3.29
C LYS A 120 -1.27 16.58 4.37
N ARG A 121 -0.80 16.53 5.62
CA ARG A 121 -1.68 16.30 6.77
C ARG A 121 -2.54 17.54 7.00
N GLY A 122 -3.83 17.34 7.22
CA GLY A 122 -4.79 18.42 7.43
C GLY A 122 -6.06 17.96 8.12
N LYS A 123 -7.14 18.72 7.95
CA LYS A 123 -8.43 18.52 8.60
C LYS A 123 -9.51 17.90 7.71
N THR A 124 -9.16 17.50 6.49
CA THR A 124 -10.13 17.00 5.51
C THR A 124 -10.31 15.49 5.63
N ARG A 125 -11.57 15.05 5.55
CA ARG A 125 -11.95 13.64 5.31
C ARG A 125 -12.36 13.49 3.85
N LEU A 126 -11.77 12.52 3.16
CA LEU A 126 -12.16 12.14 1.81
C LEU A 126 -13.16 11.00 1.90
N MET A 127 -14.42 11.31 1.62
CA MET A 127 -15.52 10.36 1.58
C MET A 127 -15.66 9.80 0.17
N GLY A 128 -16.00 8.52 0.06
CA GLY A 128 -16.37 7.91 -1.20
C GLY A 128 -17.83 8.18 -1.57
N ARG A 129 -18.24 7.64 -2.73
CA ARG A 129 -19.58 7.84 -3.30
C ARG A 129 -20.72 7.04 -2.62
N LEU A 130 -20.42 6.14 -1.70
CA LEU A 130 -21.42 5.26 -1.09
C LEU A 130 -22.09 5.95 0.09
N CYS A 131 -23.40 5.71 0.28
CA CYS A 131 -24.16 6.23 1.41
C CYS A 131 -23.91 5.46 2.72
N MET A 132 -22.66 5.09 3.00
CA MET A 132 -22.25 4.41 4.24
C MET A 132 -21.31 5.33 5.03
N GLU A 133 -21.49 5.41 6.34
CA GLU A 133 -20.68 6.30 7.20
C GLU A 133 -19.18 5.97 7.19
N HIS A 134 -18.86 4.72 6.83
CA HIS A 134 -17.50 4.18 6.76
C HIS A 134 -16.91 4.18 5.35
N ASP A 135 -17.59 4.74 4.35
CA ASP A 135 -17.01 4.96 3.02
C ASP A 135 -16.09 6.18 3.06
N GLU A 136 -15.01 6.07 3.82
CA GLU A 136 -13.92 7.04 3.89
C GLU A 136 -12.73 6.41 3.14
N VAL A 137 -12.11 7.15 2.21
CA VAL A 137 -10.94 6.68 1.44
C VAL A 137 -9.64 7.32 1.94
N ALA A 138 -9.72 8.41 2.70
CA ALA A 138 -8.63 8.98 3.47
C ALA A 138 -9.15 9.95 4.54
N SER A 139 -8.39 10.15 5.61
CA SER A 139 -8.62 11.20 6.59
C SER A 139 -7.34 11.91 6.97
N ASN A 140 -7.51 13.05 7.64
CA ASN A 140 -6.43 13.90 8.11
C ASN A 140 -5.56 14.42 6.96
N VAL A 141 -6.19 14.79 5.84
CA VAL A 141 -5.50 15.34 4.67
C VAL A 141 -5.80 16.82 4.46
N GLU A 142 -4.89 17.52 3.81
CA GLU A 142 -5.05 18.91 3.37
C GLU A 142 -5.17 18.91 1.85
N LEU A 143 -6.30 19.39 1.35
CA LEU A 143 -6.47 19.64 -0.08
C LEU A 143 -5.61 20.84 -0.48
N PRO A 144 -4.81 20.75 -1.57
CA PRO A 144 -4.08 21.90 -2.09
C PRO A 144 -5.00 23.09 -2.38
N GLU A 145 -4.47 24.31 -2.22
CA GLU A 145 -5.20 25.54 -2.52
C GLU A 145 -5.73 25.51 -3.95
N GLY A 146 -6.99 25.93 -4.13
CA GLY A 146 -7.67 25.90 -5.43
C GLY A 146 -8.20 24.53 -5.85
N THR A 147 -8.14 23.50 -4.99
CA THR A 147 -8.84 22.22 -5.25
C THR A 147 -10.34 22.48 -5.37
N GLN A 148 -10.94 21.97 -6.44
CA GLN A 148 -12.36 22.17 -6.74
C GLN A 148 -13.02 20.89 -7.28
N PRO A 149 -14.36 20.78 -7.23
CA PRO A 149 -15.09 19.72 -7.91
C PRO A 149 -14.64 19.57 -9.37
N GLY A 150 -14.40 18.33 -9.79
CA GLY A 150 -13.85 17.99 -11.10
C GLY A 150 -12.35 17.68 -11.10
N ASP A 151 -11.59 18.13 -10.10
CA ASP A 151 -10.16 17.80 -9.95
C ASP A 151 -9.95 16.30 -9.67
N VAL A 152 -8.79 15.78 -10.03
CA VAL A 152 -8.45 14.36 -9.86
C VAL A 152 -7.46 14.19 -8.72
N LEU A 153 -7.80 13.33 -7.78
CA LEU A 153 -6.92 12.83 -6.74
C LEU A 153 -6.37 11.45 -7.16
N ILE A 154 -5.06 11.28 -7.07
CA ILE A 154 -4.32 10.08 -7.44
C ILE A 154 -3.82 9.43 -6.15
N PHE A 155 -4.47 8.33 -5.76
CA PHE A 155 -4.07 7.48 -4.66
C PHE A 155 -2.98 6.53 -5.16
N CYS A 156 -1.74 6.83 -4.82
CA CYS A 156 -0.58 6.02 -5.19
C CYS A 156 -0.53 4.74 -4.35
N ASP A 157 0.40 3.85 -4.68
CA ASP A 157 0.68 2.66 -3.87
C ASP A 157 -0.53 1.69 -3.78
N ALA A 158 -1.38 1.66 -4.80
CA ALA A 158 -2.63 0.90 -4.85
C ALA A 158 -2.50 -0.43 -5.63
N GLY A 159 -1.27 -0.91 -5.86
CA GLY A 159 -1.06 -2.21 -6.53
C GLY A 159 -1.08 -3.40 -5.56
N GLY A 160 -1.00 -3.14 -4.25
CA GLY A 160 -0.91 -4.13 -3.20
C GLY A 160 -2.29 -4.48 -2.66
N TYR A 161 -2.88 -5.56 -3.15
CA TYR A 161 -4.19 -6.06 -2.74
C TYR A 161 -5.42 -5.24 -3.18
N ASP A 162 -5.36 -3.91 -3.31
CA ASP A 162 -6.54 -3.07 -3.64
C ASP A 162 -7.30 -3.58 -4.87
N ARG A 163 -6.61 -3.72 -6.01
CA ARG A 163 -7.24 -4.22 -7.23
C ARG A 163 -7.74 -5.66 -7.11
N SER A 164 -7.06 -6.51 -6.35
CA SER A 164 -7.44 -7.93 -6.20
C SER A 164 -8.60 -8.13 -5.22
N MET A 165 -8.76 -7.21 -4.27
CA MET A 165 -9.81 -7.23 -3.25
C MET A 165 -10.94 -6.24 -3.54
N SER A 166 -10.82 -5.46 -4.61
CA SER A 166 -11.89 -4.58 -5.09
C SER A 166 -13.13 -5.39 -5.44
N TYR A 167 -14.30 -4.81 -5.23
CA TYR A 167 -15.59 -5.43 -5.52
C TYR A 167 -16.53 -4.44 -6.21
N ILE A 168 -17.59 -4.97 -6.84
CA ILE A 168 -18.55 -4.14 -7.55
C ILE A 168 -19.68 -3.78 -6.58
N PHE A 169 -19.72 -2.52 -6.17
CA PHE A 169 -20.79 -1.99 -5.32
C PHE A 169 -21.00 -0.50 -5.58
N GLY A 170 -22.26 -0.07 -5.61
CA GLY A 170 -22.65 1.33 -5.78
C GLY A 170 -22.10 2.03 -7.04
N LYS A 171 -22.16 1.38 -8.21
CA LYS A 171 -21.73 1.95 -9.53
C LYS A 171 -22.89 2.47 -10.40
N GLY A 172 -24.05 2.73 -9.78
CA GLY A 172 -25.30 3.09 -10.47
C GLY A 172 -25.34 4.52 -10.96
#